data_AF-A0A2H0TF89-F1
#
_entry.id   AF-A0A2H0TF89-F1
#
_cell.length_a   1.000
_cell.length_b   1.000
_cell.length_c   1.000
_cell.angle_alpha   90.00
_cell.angle_beta   90.00
_cell.angle_gamma   90.00
#
_symmetry.space_group_name_H-M   'P 1'
#
loop_
_entity.id
_entity.type
_entity.pdbx_description
1 polymer ?
#
loop_
_entity_poly.entity_id
_entity_poly.type
_entity_poly.pdbx_seq_one_letter_code
_entity_poly.pdbx_strand_id
1 'polypeptide(L)'
;MSHCYGGSAENKRDNASKKNYTCPMHPEIVRDREGMCPECGMQLVPGNKQNIEEPENIYTCPMHPEIVRDREGMCPECGMQLVPGKKKRDQSDLDKHSGHSKNIFKNKFIVSLILSIPIVFYSDILEKLFNYTAPAFPGSAFMPFVLAS
;
A
#
# COMPACT_ATOMS: atom_id res chain seq x y z
N MET A 1 63.28 -28.61 -47.69
CA MET A 1 62.68 -27.36 -47.16
C MET A 1 61.29 -27.70 -46.64
N SER A 2 61.04 -27.75 -45.33
CA SER A 2 60.92 -26.59 -44.40
C SER A 2 59.67 -25.77 -44.73
N HIS A 3 58.74 -25.43 -43.83
CA HIS A 3 58.47 -25.73 -42.42
C HIS A 3 56.99 -25.33 -42.18
N CYS A 4 56.32 -26.00 -41.25
CA CYS A 4 55.07 -25.55 -40.63
C CYS A 4 55.29 -24.40 -39.63
N TYR A 5 54.19 -23.69 -39.30
CA TYR A 5 53.77 -23.09 -37.99
C TYR A 5 53.50 -21.57 -37.90
N GLY A 6 52.43 -21.26 -37.14
CA GLY A 6 52.14 -19.98 -36.45
C GLY A 6 50.76 -19.40 -36.85
N GLY A 7 49.67 -19.44 -36.07
CA GLY A 7 49.47 -18.86 -34.71
C GLY A 7 49.12 -17.37 -34.86
N SER A 8 48.11 -16.72 -34.25
CA SER A 8 47.18 -16.96 -33.15
C SER A 8 46.02 -15.97 -33.34
N ALA A 9 44.75 -16.38 -33.24
CA ALA A 9 43.90 -16.15 -32.07
C ALA A 9 44.16 -14.84 -31.31
N GLU A 10 43.40 -13.79 -31.62
CA GLU A 10 43.15 -12.64 -30.73
C GLU A 10 41.91 -11.89 -31.24
N ASN A 11 40.69 -12.41 -30.97
CA ASN A 11 39.52 -11.53 -30.93
C ASN A 11 39.02 -11.43 -29.49
N LYS A 12 39.20 -10.21 -29.00
CA LYS A 12 39.16 -9.75 -27.63
C LYS A 12 37.76 -9.97 -27.06
N ARG A 13 37.70 -10.58 -25.87
CA ARG A 13 36.50 -10.64 -25.06
C ARG A 13 36.23 -9.23 -24.54
N ASP A 14 35.33 -8.51 -25.21
CA ASP A 14 34.75 -7.31 -24.66
C ASP A 14 33.46 -7.72 -23.95
N ASN A 15 33.47 -7.50 -22.64
CA ASN A 15 32.47 -7.88 -21.65
C ASN A 15 31.11 -7.25 -22.00
N ALA A 16 30.34 -7.94 -22.86
CA ALA A 16 29.01 -7.52 -23.28
C ALA A 16 28.06 -7.62 -22.09
N SER A 17 27.86 -6.48 -21.43
CA SER A 17 26.71 -6.26 -20.54
C SER A 17 25.47 -6.81 -21.26
N LYS A 18 24.89 -7.91 -20.75
CA LYS A 18 23.66 -8.50 -21.29
C LYS A 18 22.56 -7.45 -21.19
N LYS A 19 22.38 -6.67 -22.25
CA LYS A 19 21.26 -5.74 -22.40
C LYS A 19 20.07 -6.57 -22.87
N ASN A 20 19.08 -6.68 -22.01
CA ASN A 20 17.80 -7.26 -22.38
C ASN A 20 17.05 -6.22 -23.21
N TYR A 21 16.31 -6.67 -24.22
CA TYR A 21 15.46 -5.86 -25.08
C TYR A 21 14.03 -6.35 -24.95
N THR A 22 13.08 -5.43 -24.78
CA THR A 22 11.67 -5.74 -24.52
C THR A 22 10.79 -5.10 -25.60
N CYS A 23 9.69 -5.76 -25.95
CA CYS A 23 8.70 -5.21 -26.86
C CYS A 23 7.71 -4.30 -26.12
N PRO A 24 7.44 -3.06 -26.59
CA PRO A 24 6.50 -2.14 -25.94
C PRO A 24 5.04 -2.66 -25.93
N MET A 25 4.68 -3.52 -26.88
CA MET A 25 3.34 -4.13 -26.95
C MET A 25 3.26 -5.47 -26.20
N HIS A 26 4.38 -6.16 -26.03
CA HIS A 26 4.45 -7.50 -25.46
C HIS A 26 5.58 -7.55 -24.41
N PRO A 27 5.35 -7.03 -23.21
CA PRO A 27 6.38 -6.92 -22.17
C PRO A 27 6.92 -8.28 -21.69
N GLU A 28 6.19 -9.37 -21.95
CA GLU A 28 6.62 -10.75 -21.68
C GLU A 28 7.73 -11.23 -22.63
N ILE A 29 7.93 -10.56 -23.77
CA ILE A 29 8.94 -10.95 -24.77
C ILE A 29 10.23 -10.18 -24.50
N VAL A 30 11.17 -10.88 -23.88
CA VAL A 30 12.53 -10.39 -23.59
C VAL A 30 13.54 -11.09 -24.48
N ARG A 31 14.40 -10.33 -25.15
CA ARG A 31 15.48 -10.86 -26.00
C ARG A 31 16.84 -10.29 -25.59
N ASP A 32 17.88 -11.09 -25.74
CA ASP A 32 19.26 -10.67 -25.43
C ASP A 32 19.91 -9.82 -26.55
N ARG A 33 19.19 -9.59 -27.65
CA ARG A 33 19.69 -8.91 -28.86
C ARG A 33 18.65 -7.92 -29.38
N GLU A 34 19.16 -6.83 -29.94
CA GLU A 34 18.38 -5.87 -30.71
C GLU A 34 17.77 -6.54 -31.96
N GLY A 35 16.62 -6.04 -32.40
CA GLY A 35 15.93 -6.58 -33.56
C GLY A 35 14.43 -6.33 -33.52
N MET A 36 13.70 -7.01 -34.40
CA MET A 36 12.24 -6.94 -34.47
C MET A 36 11.60 -7.97 -33.54
N CYS A 37 10.49 -7.58 -32.92
CA CYS A 37 9.60 -8.45 -32.16
C CYS A 37 8.99 -9.50 -33.10
N PRO A 38 8.99 -10.79 -32.75
CA PRO A 38 8.46 -11.85 -33.61
C PRO A 38 6.94 -11.84 -33.70
N GLU A 39 6.25 -11.27 -32.71
CA GLU A 39 4.78 -11.25 -32.63
C GLU A 39 4.19 -10.05 -33.38
N CYS A 40 4.71 -8.84 -33.19
CA CYS A 40 4.17 -7.63 -33.81
C CYS A 40 5.07 -6.97 -34.87
N GLY A 41 6.27 -7.49 -35.09
CA GLY A 41 7.23 -6.90 -36.06
C GLY A 41 7.84 -5.56 -35.65
N MET A 42 7.45 -4.97 -34.50
CA MET A 42 8.00 -3.70 -34.02
C MET A 42 9.42 -3.85 -33.49
N GLN A 43 10.21 -2.77 -33.57
CA GLN A 43 11.59 -2.75 -33.07
C GLN A 43 11.63 -2.86 -31.54
N LEU A 44 12.44 -3.78 -31.04
CA LEU A 44 12.62 -3.97 -29.60
C LEU A 44 13.43 -2.81 -29.03
N VAL A 45 12.99 -2.31 -27.87
CA VAL A 45 13.68 -1.25 -27.16
C VAL A 45 14.56 -1.86 -26.07
N PRO A 46 15.71 -1.25 -25.71
CA PRO A 46 16.54 -1.77 -24.64
C PRO A 46 15.74 -1.76 -23.33
N GLY A 47 15.43 -2.97 -22.83
CA GLY A 47 14.85 -3.29 -21.54
C GLY A 47 15.90 -3.03 -20.46
N ASN A 48 16.20 -1.76 -20.30
CA ASN A 48 17.25 -1.32 -19.45
C ASN A 48 16.59 -1.06 -18.09
N LYS A 49 16.99 -1.84 -17.05
CA LYS A 49 16.92 -1.38 -15.67
C LYS A 49 17.90 -0.22 -15.54
N GLN A 50 17.61 0.86 -16.25
CA GLN A 50 18.29 2.12 -16.03
C GLN A 50 17.91 2.45 -14.60
N ASN A 51 18.90 2.81 -13.80
CA ASN A 51 18.72 4.00 -12.99
C ASN A 51 18.25 5.10 -13.96
N ILE A 52 16.96 5.09 -14.29
CA ILE A 52 16.23 6.31 -14.50
C ILE A 52 16.52 7.01 -13.19
N GLU A 53 17.25 8.12 -13.25
CA GLU A 53 17.26 9.05 -12.14
C GLU A 53 15.80 9.42 -11.96
N GLU A 54 15.11 8.61 -11.14
CA GLU A 54 13.73 8.80 -10.80
C GLU A 54 13.76 10.20 -10.20
N PRO A 55 13.09 11.18 -10.79
CA PRO A 55 13.29 12.59 -10.47
C PRO A 55 13.16 12.74 -8.96
N GLU A 56 14.24 13.09 -8.24
CA GLU A 56 14.33 12.96 -6.78
C GLU A 56 13.07 13.48 -6.08
N ASN A 57 12.49 14.54 -6.67
CA ASN A 57 11.18 15.07 -6.37
C ASN A 57 10.25 14.95 -7.58
N ILE A 58 9.13 14.27 -7.40
CA ILE A 58 7.98 14.32 -8.31
C ILE A 58 7.14 15.54 -7.91
N TYR A 59 6.58 16.27 -8.87
CA TYR A 59 5.65 17.36 -8.64
C TYR A 59 4.28 17.04 -9.24
N THR A 60 3.22 17.32 -8.48
CA THR A 60 1.83 17.02 -8.84
C THR A 60 0.97 18.28 -8.73
N CYS A 61 -0.03 18.41 -9.60
CA CYS A 61 -1.01 19.47 -9.53
C CYS A 61 -2.09 19.18 -8.46
N PRO A 62 -2.42 20.11 -7.55
CA PRO A 62 -3.45 19.89 -6.53
C PRO A 62 -4.86 19.67 -7.10
N MET A 63 -5.13 20.21 -8.30
CA MET A 63 -6.41 20.04 -8.99
C MET A 63 -6.42 18.86 -9.96
N HIS A 64 -5.26 18.46 -10.47
CA HIS A 64 -5.11 17.42 -11.50
C HIS A 64 -4.05 16.41 -11.03
N PRO A 65 -4.42 15.47 -10.15
CA PRO A 65 -3.46 14.52 -9.56
C PRO A 65 -2.82 13.58 -10.57
N GLU A 66 -3.40 13.45 -11.76
CA GLU A 66 -2.86 12.67 -12.88
C GLU A 66 -1.64 13.35 -13.55
N ILE A 67 -1.49 14.67 -13.40
CA ILE A 67 -0.37 15.42 -13.95
C ILE A 67 0.82 15.30 -13.01
N VAL A 68 1.75 14.41 -13.38
CA VAL A 68 3.03 14.19 -12.73
C VAL A 68 4.14 14.82 -13.56
N ARG A 69 4.99 15.62 -12.93
CA ARG A 69 6.12 16.30 -13.57
C ARG A 69 7.40 16.11 -12.77
N ASP A 70 8.51 16.10 -13.49
CA ASP A 70 9.85 15.89 -12.94
C ASP A 70 10.50 17.19 -12.45
N ARG A 71 9.85 18.33 -12.70
CA ARG A 71 10.35 19.67 -12.39
C ARG A 71 9.25 20.54 -11.80
N GLU A 72 9.67 21.49 -10.97
CA GLU A 72 8.82 22.56 -10.47
C GLU A 72 8.34 23.47 -11.61
N GLY A 73 7.15 24.06 -11.45
CA GLY A 73 6.58 24.94 -12.46
C GLY A 73 5.07 25.08 -12.33
N MET A 74 4.47 25.69 -13.36
CA MET A 74 3.01 25.82 -13.47
C MET A 74 2.41 24.61 -14.18
N CYS A 75 1.26 24.16 -13.68
CA CYS A 75 0.45 23.14 -14.32
C CYS A 75 -0.05 23.63 -15.69
N PRO A 76 0.15 22.87 -16.78
CA PRO A 76 -0.27 23.30 -18.11
C PRO A 76 -1.79 23.32 -18.31
N GLU A 77 -2.57 22.67 -17.43
CA GLU A 77 -4.02 22.61 -17.55
C GLU A 77 -4.75 23.67 -16.71
N CYS A 78 -4.27 23.98 -15.51
CA CYS A 78 -4.93 24.96 -14.63
C CYS A 78 -4.07 26.18 -14.28
N GLY A 79 -2.81 26.22 -14.72
CA GLY A 79 -1.89 27.33 -14.44
C GLY A 79 -1.42 27.45 -12.99
N MET A 80 -1.83 26.55 -12.09
CA MET A 80 -1.42 26.57 -10.68
C MET A 80 -0.01 26.03 -10.48
N GLN A 81 0.67 26.50 -9.43
CA GLN A 81 1.98 25.99 -9.01
C GLN A 81 1.90 24.50 -8.65
N LEU A 82 2.75 23.68 -9.26
CA LEU A 82 2.88 22.27 -8.90
C LEU A 82 3.50 22.15 -7.50
N VAL A 83 2.98 21.20 -6.72
CA VAL A 83 3.46 20.92 -5.36
C VAL A 83 4.28 19.63 -5.35
N PRO A 84 5.29 19.50 -4.47
CA PRO A 84 6.09 18.28 -4.38
C PRO A 84 5.23 17.10 -3.95
N GLY A 85 5.10 16.13 -4.85
CA GLY A 85 4.47 14.84 -4.65
C GLY A 85 5.39 13.89 -3.89
N LYS A 86 4.81 13.11 -2.98
CA LYS A 86 5.55 12.07 -2.26
C LYS A 86 5.80 10.90 -3.21
N LYS A 87 7.07 10.61 -3.49
CA LYS A 87 7.43 9.32 -4.09
C LYS A 87 6.95 8.19 -3.19
N LYS A 88 6.22 7.23 -3.76
CA LYS A 88 6.21 5.88 -3.19
C LYS A 88 7.57 5.27 -3.53
N ARG A 89 8.59 5.60 -2.72
CA ARG A 89 9.78 4.75 -2.70
C ARG A 89 9.28 3.35 -2.38
N ASP A 90 9.66 2.39 -3.20
CA ASP A 90 9.59 0.96 -2.87
C ASP A 90 10.59 0.73 -1.72
N GLN A 91 10.22 1.22 -0.54
CA GLN A 91 10.90 0.97 0.72
C GLN A 91 10.24 -0.28 1.31
N SER A 92 10.82 -1.43 0.95
CA SER A 92 11.29 -2.33 2.01
C SER A 92 11.98 -1.49 3.09
N ASP A 93 11.55 -1.63 4.34
CA ASP A 93 12.10 -0.99 5.54
C ASP A 93 11.78 0.50 5.77
N LEU A 94 10.52 0.81 6.08
CA LEU A 94 10.20 1.36 7.40
C LEU A 94 8.69 1.25 7.65
N ASP A 95 8.32 0.26 8.47
CA ASP A 95 6.99 0.06 9.02
C ASP A 95 6.42 1.35 9.64
N LYS A 96 5.63 2.08 8.85
CA LYS A 96 4.66 3.08 9.35
C LYS A 96 3.20 2.68 9.07
N HIS A 97 3.00 1.45 8.60
CA HIS A 97 1.67 0.83 8.50
C HIS A 97 1.32 -0.04 9.72
N SER A 98 2.06 0.08 10.84
CA SER A 98 1.76 -0.59 12.12
C SER A 98 0.50 -0.07 12.83
N GLY A 99 -0.22 0.88 12.23
CA GLY A 99 -1.48 1.43 12.75
C GLY A 99 -2.72 0.57 12.49
N HIS A 100 -2.66 -0.46 11.64
CA HIS A 100 -3.81 -1.34 11.36
C HIS A 100 -3.90 -2.57 12.26
N SER A 101 -3.46 -2.48 13.52
CA SER A 101 -3.73 -3.55 14.48
C SER A 101 -5.19 -3.49 14.93
N LYS A 102 -5.96 -4.55 14.61
CA LYS A 102 -7.31 -4.78 15.16
C LYS A 102 -7.31 -4.76 16.70
N ASN A 103 -6.15 -4.83 17.34
CA ASN A 103 -6.00 -4.80 18.79
C ASN A 103 -6.34 -3.44 19.40
N ILE A 104 -6.14 -2.31 18.68
CA ILE A 104 -6.60 -0.99 19.15
C ILE A 104 -8.14 -0.94 19.14
N PHE A 105 -8.75 -1.48 18.09
CA PHE A 105 -10.21 -1.57 17.96
C PHE A 105 -10.81 -2.53 19.00
N LYS A 106 -10.18 -3.70 19.22
CA LYS A 106 -10.60 -4.67 20.25
C LYS A 106 -10.43 -4.15 21.67
N ASN A 107 -9.33 -3.44 21.98
CA ASN A 107 -9.15 -2.88 23.32
C ASN A 107 -10.22 -1.83 23.65
N LYS A 108 -10.50 -0.91 22.71
CA LYS A 108 -11.55 0.10 22.90
C LYS A 108 -12.94 -0.53 23.00
N PHE A 109 -13.19 -1.57 22.21
CA PHE A 109 -14.42 -2.36 22.25
C PHE A 109 -14.60 -3.11 23.59
N ILE A 110 -13.58 -3.82 24.06
CA ILE A 110 -13.61 -4.57 25.34
C ILE A 110 -13.76 -3.63 26.53
N VAL A 111 -13.06 -2.48 26.54
CA VAL A 111 -13.22 -1.48 27.60
C VAL A 111 -14.65 -0.94 27.63
N SER A 112 -15.25 -0.66 26.47
CA SER A 112 -16.65 -0.22 26.40
C SER A 112 -17.65 -1.32 26.82
N LEU A 113 -17.37 -2.57 26.48
CA LEU A 113 -18.19 -3.73 26.84
C LEU A 113 -18.15 -4.00 28.34
N ILE A 114 -16.97 -3.95 28.96
CA ILE A 114 -16.82 -4.14 30.41
C ILE A 114 -17.51 -3.01 31.18
N LEU A 115 -17.47 -1.78 30.67
CA LEU A 115 -18.17 -0.65 31.30
C LEU A 115 -19.69 -0.76 31.16
N SER A 116 -20.20 -1.31 30.06
CA SER A 116 -21.64 -1.43 29.81
C SER A 116 -22.27 -2.66 30.47
N ILE A 117 -21.53 -3.75 30.67
CA ILE A 117 -22.03 -4.99 31.27
C ILE A 117 -22.68 -4.74 32.65
N PRO A 118 -22.05 -4.07 33.62
CA PRO A 118 -22.67 -3.79 34.92
C PRO A 118 -23.94 -2.95 34.79
N ILE A 119 -23.92 -1.91 33.93
CA ILE A 119 -25.07 -1.02 33.73
C ILE A 119 -26.26 -1.79 33.16
N VAL A 120 -26.03 -2.67 32.19
CA VAL A 120 -27.07 -3.53 31.63
C VAL A 120 -27.56 -4.55 32.66
N PHE A 121 -26.65 -5.11 33.46
CA PHE A 121 -26.99 -6.11 34.48
C PHE A 121 -27.84 -5.54 35.62
N TYR A 122 -27.61 -4.27 35.99
CA TYR A 122 -28.40 -3.55 36.98
C TYR A 122 -29.62 -2.82 36.39
N SER A 123 -29.84 -2.89 35.08
CA SER A 123 -31.03 -2.32 34.46
C SER A 123 -32.20 -3.30 34.51
N ASP A 124 -33.39 -2.80 34.85
CA ASP A 124 -34.66 -3.54 34.92
C ASP A 124 -35.09 -4.19 33.58
N ILE A 125 -34.32 -3.95 32.51
CA ILE A 125 -34.49 -4.58 31.20
C ILE A 125 -34.22 -6.09 31.28
N LEU A 126 -33.32 -6.55 32.15
CA LEU A 126 -33.14 -7.99 32.40
C LEU A 126 -34.32 -8.59 33.15
N GLU A 127 -34.97 -7.85 34.05
CA GLU A 127 -36.15 -8.34 34.78
C GLU A 127 -37.33 -8.62 33.84
N LYS A 128 -37.52 -7.76 32.83
CA LYS A 128 -38.57 -7.91 31.81
C LYS A 128 -38.32 -9.03 30.79
N LEU A 129 -37.06 -9.40 30.55
CA LEU A 129 -36.69 -10.43 29.57
C LEU A 129 -36.46 -11.82 30.20
N PHE A 130 -36.04 -11.87 31.47
CA PHE A 130 -35.76 -13.12 32.20
C PHE A 130 -36.84 -13.53 33.21
N ASN A 131 -37.97 -12.81 33.29
CA ASN A 131 -39.06 -13.12 34.23
C ASN A 131 -38.58 -13.23 35.70
N TYR A 132 -37.54 -12.49 36.07
CA TYR A 132 -37.00 -12.53 37.43
C TYR A 132 -37.87 -11.66 38.33
N THR A 133 -38.61 -12.30 39.23
CA THR A 133 -39.42 -11.61 40.23
C THR A 133 -38.59 -11.53 41.51
N ALA A 134 -38.27 -10.33 41.99
CA ALA A 134 -37.60 -10.16 43.26
C ALA A 134 -38.39 -10.89 44.37
N PRO A 135 -37.76 -11.77 45.17
CA PRO A 135 -38.46 -12.49 46.21
C PRO A 135 -38.97 -11.51 47.27
N ALA A 136 -40.27 -11.54 47.53
CA ALA A 136 -40.91 -10.69 48.52
C ALA A 136 -40.30 -10.96 49.90
N PHE A 137 -39.52 -10.00 50.41
CA PHE A 137 -39.08 -10.00 51.80
C PHE A 137 -40.14 -9.31 52.67
N PRO A 138 -40.38 -9.79 53.90
CA PRO A 138 -41.37 -9.19 54.80
C PRO A 138 -40.98 -7.74 55.10
N GLY A 139 -41.76 -6.78 54.57
CA GLY A 139 -41.54 -5.33 54.74
C GLY A 139 -41.65 -4.50 53.47
N SER A 140 -41.63 -5.11 52.27
CA SER A 140 -41.71 -4.37 50.99
C SER A 140 -43.04 -3.62 50.76
N ALA A 141 -44.10 -3.96 51.51
CA ALA A 141 -45.39 -3.30 51.43
C ALA A 141 -45.37 -1.83 51.91
N PHE A 142 -44.41 -1.44 52.76
CA PHE A 142 -44.33 -0.08 53.29
C PHE A 142 -43.49 0.88 52.43
N MET A 143 -42.65 0.35 51.54
CA MET A 143 -41.77 1.13 50.66
C MET A 143 -42.52 2.15 49.77
N PRO A 144 -43.63 1.79 49.08
CA PRO A 144 -44.34 2.77 48.26
C PRO A 144 -45.02 3.88 49.08
N PHE A 145 -45.36 3.64 50.35
CA PHE A 145 -45.92 4.66 51.23
C PHE A 145 -44.86 5.66 51.74
N VAL A 146 -43.61 5.22 51.93
CA VAL A 146 -42.51 6.08 52.38
C VAL A 146 -41.96 6.95 51.24
N LEU A 147 -41.91 6.44 50.01
CA LEU A 147 -41.43 7.19 48.84
C LEU A 147 -42.47 8.17 48.28
N ALA A 148 -43.73 8.07 48.71
CA ALA A 148 -44.84 8.89 48.24
C ALA A 148 -45.32 9.97 49.24
N SER A 149 -44.68 10.08 50.43
CA SER A 149 -44.83 11.22 51.35
C SER A 149 -43.71 12.23 51.14
#